data_AF-A0A1F6R323-F1
#
_entry.id   AF-A0A1F6R323-F1
#
_cell.length_a   1.000
_cell.length_b   1.000
_cell.length_c   1.000
_cell.angle_alpha   90.00
_cell.angle_beta   90.00
_cell.angle_gamma   90.00
#
_symmetry.space_group_name_H-M   'P 1'
#
loop_
_entity.id
_entity.type
_entity.pdbx_description
1 polymer ?
#
loop_
_entity_poly.entity_id
_entity_poly.type
_entity_poly.pdbx_seq_one_letter_code
_entity_poly.pdbx_strand_id
1 'polypeptide(L)'
;MISDRRGRILLVRSERWPGVNCFTLPGGHVEIGEKLEDALKREVMEEVGVKIRVMEVLAVQESIFSKEFFLPRHFIFIHFLCKSLTSRVKLDLDELQGYA
;
A
#
# COMPACT_ATOMS: atom_id res chain seq x y z
N MET A 1 1.74 -5.73 -3.59
CA MET A 1 0.65 -6.70 -3.83
C MET A 1 0.61 -7.73 -2.71
N ILE A 2 -0.51 -7.81 -1.98
CA ILE A 2 -0.69 -8.76 -0.87
C ILE A 2 -1.71 -9.81 -1.28
N SER A 3 -1.37 -11.10 -1.17
CA SER A 3 -2.29 -12.21 -1.46
C SER A 3 -2.57 -13.09 -0.24
N ASP A 4 -3.81 -13.58 -0.13
CA ASP A 4 -4.19 -14.54 0.90
C ASP A 4 -3.98 -16.01 0.45
N ARG A 5 -4.34 -16.96 1.32
CA ARG A 5 -4.23 -18.41 1.03
C ARG A 5 -5.18 -18.90 -0.08
N ARG A 6 -6.21 -18.12 -0.40
CA ARG A 6 -7.20 -18.41 -1.45
C ARG A 6 -6.85 -17.72 -2.78
N GLY A 7 -5.72 -17.02 -2.85
CA GLY A 7 -5.28 -16.29 -4.04
C GLY A 7 -5.99 -14.94 -4.23
N ARG A 8 -6.76 -14.47 -3.25
CA ARG A 8 -7.38 -13.13 -3.31
C ARG A 8 -6.32 -12.07 -3.07
N ILE A 9 -6.43 -10.94 -3.77
CA ILE A 9 -5.50 -9.81 -3.65
C ILE A 9 -6.20 -8.71 -2.87
N LEU A 10 -5.50 -8.14 -1.88
CA LEU A 10 -6.01 -7.02 -1.11
C LEU A 10 -5.80 -5.71 -1.88
N LEU A 11 -6.90 -5.00 -2.12
CA LEU A 11 -6.90 -3.65 -2.66
C LEU A 11 -7.58 -2.70 -1.67
N VAL A 12 -7.09 -1.47 -1.58
CA VAL A 12 -7.64 -0.43 -0.70
C VAL A 12 -8.12 0.77 -1.50
N ARG A 13 -9.05 1.54 -0.94
CA ARG A 13 -9.58 2.77 -1.55
C ARG A 13 -9.43 3.93 -0.57
N SER A 14 -8.81 5.02 -1.02
CA SER A 14 -8.60 6.24 -0.22
C SER A 14 -9.30 7.45 -0.85
N GLU A 15 -9.83 8.34 -0.02
CA GLU A 15 -10.43 9.62 -0.44
C GLU A 15 -9.41 10.75 -0.65
N ARG A 16 -8.14 10.52 -0.27
CA ARG A 16 -7.05 11.51 -0.40
C ARG A 16 -6.71 11.88 -1.85
N TRP A 17 -7.31 11.20 -2.81
CA TRP A 17 -7.19 11.44 -4.25
C TRP A 17 -8.51 11.99 -4.82
N PRO A 18 -8.73 13.31 -4.77
CA PRO A 18 -9.99 13.91 -5.21
C PRO A 18 -10.30 13.55 -6.67
N GLY A 19 -11.47 12.94 -6.90
CA GLY A 19 -11.97 12.55 -8.22
C GLY A 19 -11.63 11.11 -8.66
N VAL A 20 -10.89 10.35 -7.84
CA VAL A 20 -10.36 9.05 -8.24
C VAL A 20 -10.88 7.97 -7.27
N ASN A 21 -12.04 7.39 -7.60
CA ASN A 21 -12.58 6.18 -6.95
C ASN A 21 -11.75 4.93 -7.34
N CYS A 22 -10.43 5.00 -7.28
CA CYS A 22 -9.58 3.90 -7.66
C CYS A 22 -9.19 3.05 -6.47
N PHE A 23 -9.14 1.75 -6.74
CA PHE A 23 -8.46 0.80 -5.90
C PHE A 23 -6.95 0.94 -6.12
N THR A 24 -6.20 0.94 -5.02
CA THR A 24 -4.74 0.94 -5.01
C THR A 24 -4.22 -0.19 -4.12
N LEU A 25 -2.92 -0.43 -4.17
CA LEU A 25 -2.24 -1.28 -3.21
C LEU A 25 -2.02 -0.50 -1.90
N PRO A 26 -2.15 -1.15 -0.73
CA PRO A 26 -1.80 -0.54 0.54
C PRO A 26 -0.28 -0.30 0.62
N GLY A 27 0.10 0.74 1.36
CA GLY A 27 1.47 1.17 1.58
C GLY A 27 1.62 2.69 1.54
N GLY A 28 2.75 3.17 2.06
CA GLY A 28 3.01 4.60 2.20
C GLY A 28 4.49 4.95 2.14
N HIS A 29 4.87 5.96 2.90
CA HIS A 29 6.21 6.53 2.84
C HIS A 29 7.18 5.74 3.71
N VAL A 30 8.44 5.69 3.27
CA VAL A 30 9.53 5.11 4.06
C VAL A 30 10.09 6.20 4.97
N GLU A 31 10.21 5.91 6.26
CA GLU A 31 10.79 6.84 7.22
C GLU A 31 12.33 6.82 7.18
N ILE A 32 12.95 7.90 7.68
CA ILE A 32 14.41 8.02 7.72
C ILE A 32 14.98 6.94 8.65
N GLY A 33 15.92 6.14 8.13
CA GLY A 33 16.55 5.05 8.88
C GLY A 33 15.77 3.74 8.87
N GLU A 34 14.61 3.69 8.22
CA GLU A 34 13.77 2.51 8.12
C GLU A 34 14.17 1.65 6.90
N LYS A 35 14.11 0.32 7.05
CA LYS A 35 14.22 -0.58 5.88
C LYS A 35 12.90 -0.58 5.12
N LEU A 36 12.95 -0.72 3.79
CA LEU A 36 11.76 -0.79 2.94
C LEU A 36 10.73 -1.83 3.42
N GLU A 37 11.20 -3.00 3.85
CA GLU A 37 10.31 -4.06 4.34
C GLU A 37 9.63 -3.71 5.66
N ASP A 38 10.31 -2.95 6.52
CA ASP A 38 9.79 -2.58 7.83
C ASP A 38 8.75 -1.46 7.67
N ALA A 39 9.04 -0.48 6.79
CA ALA A 39 8.07 0.52 6.35
C ALA A 39 6.81 -0.13 5.81
N LEU A 40 6.96 -1.09 4.88
CA LEU A 40 5.81 -1.78 4.29
C LEU A 40 4.99 -2.55 5.33
N LYS A 41 5.63 -3.21 6.31
CA LYS A 41 4.90 -3.93 7.38
C LYS A 41 4.17 -2.95 8.30
N ARG A 42 4.77 -1.80 8.63
CA ARG A 42 4.18 -0.75 9.46
C ARG A 42 2.96 -0.14 8.78
N GLU A 43 3.14 0.38 7.56
CA GLU A 43 2.08 1.00 6.76
C GLU A 43 0.88 0.05 6.56
N VAL A 44 1.13 -1.20 6.17
CA VAL A 44 0.05 -2.19 5.99
C VAL A 44 -0.64 -2.52 7.33
N MET A 45 0.08 -2.50 8.45
CA MET A 45 -0.54 -2.68 9.76
C MET A 45 -1.41 -1.50 10.14
N GLU A 46 -0.94 -0.28 9.90
CA GLU A 46 -1.64 0.97 10.19
C GLU A 46 -2.91 1.09 9.34
N GLU A 47 -2.78 0.97 8.01
CA GLU A 47 -3.88 1.17 7.07
C GLU A 47 -4.96 0.06 7.14
N VAL A 48 -4.55 -1.21 7.23
CA VAL A 48 -5.47 -2.35 7.03
C VAL A 48 -5.43 -3.39 8.14
N GLY A 49 -4.58 -3.23 9.15
CA GLY A 49 -4.51 -4.15 10.30
C GLY A 49 -4.04 -5.56 9.95
N VAL A 50 -3.38 -5.74 8.79
CA VAL A 50 -2.97 -7.06 8.29
C VAL A 50 -1.49 -7.29 8.56
N LYS A 51 -1.15 -8.45 9.13
CA LYS A 51 0.25 -8.90 9.19
C LYS A 51 0.64 -9.52 7.85
N ILE A 52 1.78 -9.10 7.32
CA ILE A 52 2.30 -9.61 6.05
C ILE A 52 3.67 -10.24 6.20
N ARG A 53 3.96 -11.18 5.31
CA ARG A 53 5.31 -11.64 4.99
C ARG A 53 5.71 -11.08 3.63
N VAL A 54 6.78 -10.30 3.61
CA VAL A 54 7.40 -9.81 2.37
C VAL A 54 8.15 -10.96 1.72
N MET A 55 7.96 -11.12 0.41
CA MET A 55 8.57 -12.22 -0.35
C MET A 55 9.71 -11.71 -1.23
N GLU A 56 9.40 -10.78 -2.13
CA GLU A 56 10.35 -10.24 -3.10
C GLU A 56 9.90 -8.87 -3.61
N VAL A 57 10.83 -8.13 -4.20
CA VAL A 57 10.52 -6.93 -4.99
C VAL A 57 9.85 -7.39 -6.28
N LEU A 58 8.64 -6.88 -6.51
CA LEU A 58 7.84 -7.19 -7.69
C LEU A 58 8.16 -6.23 -8.84
N ALA A 59 8.27 -4.93 -8.55
CA ALA A 59 8.51 -3.91 -9.56
C ALA A 59 9.05 -2.62 -8.95
N VAL A 60 9.74 -1.83 -9.77
CA VAL A 60 10.06 -0.43 -9.49
C VAL A 60 9.32 0.43 -10.52
N GLN A 61 8.63 1.45 -10.06
CA GLN A 61 7.85 2.36 -10.90
C GLN A 61 8.20 3.79 -10.56
N GLU A 62 8.33 4.63 -11.58
CA GLU A 62 8.53 6.05 -11.42
C GLU A 62 7.26 6.82 -11.76
N SER A 63 6.98 7.86 -10.99
CA SER A 63 5.97 8.86 -11.31
C SER A 63 6.61 10.24 -11.25
N ILE A 64 6.76 10.87 -12.41
CA ILE A 64 7.51 12.11 -12.58
C ILE A 64 6.52 13.23 -12.90
N PHE A 65 6.39 14.20 -12.00
CA PHE A 65 5.51 15.37 -12.14
C PHE A 65 4.05 15.03 -12.51
N SER A 66 3.58 13.90 -11.99
CA SER A 66 2.21 13.42 -12.20
C SER A 66 1.20 14.45 -11.68
N LYS A 67 0.19 14.76 -12.52
CA LYS A 67 -0.83 15.78 -12.25
C LYS A 67 -1.83 15.34 -11.16
N GLU A 68 -1.81 14.05 -10.85
CA GLU A 68 -2.61 13.44 -9.81
C GLU A 68 -2.13 13.88 -8.41
N PHE A 69 -0.88 14.34 -8.25
CA PHE A 69 -0.35 14.83 -6.97
C PHE A 69 -0.50 16.35 -6.83
N PHE A 70 -0.74 16.82 -5.59
CA PHE A 70 -0.89 18.24 -5.27
C PHE A 70 0.36 19.10 -5.54
N LEU A 71 1.53 18.49 -5.61
CA LEU A 71 2.81 19.17 -5.83
C LEU A 71 3.64 18.42 -6.87
N PRO A 72 4.41 19.15 -7.72
CA PRO A 72 5.32 18.52 -8.66
C PRO A 72 6.41 17.78 -7.89
N ARG A 73 6.36 16.46 -7.94
CA ARG A 73 7.32 15.55 -7.28
C ARG A 73 7.71 14.43 -8.23
N HIS A 74 8.87 13.85 -7.96
CA HIS A 74 9.32 12.60 -8.56
C HIS A 74 9.27 11.53 -7.49
N PHE A 75 8.35 10.58 -7.65
CA PHE A 75 8.21 9.44 -6.76
C PHE A 75 8.82 8.19 -7.39
N ILE A 76 9.48 7.40 -6.56
CA ILE A 76 9.92 6.05 -6.89
C ILE A 76 9.12 5.10 -6.00
N PHE A 77 8.27 4.28 -6.62
CA PHE A 77 7.50 3.24 -5.96
C PHE A 77 8.24 1.93 -6.06
N ILE A 78 8.48 1.29 -4.92
CA ILE A 78 9.05 -0.05 -4.86
C ILE A 78 7.92 -0.99 -4.43
N HIS A 79 7.42 -1.75 -5.39
CA HIS A 79 6.31 -2.68 -5.18
C HIS A 79 6.85 -4.02 -4.71
N PHE A 80 6.25 -4.58 -3.66
CA PHE A 80 6.60 -5.89 -3.14
C PHE A 80 5.49 -6.92 -3.36
N LEU A 81 5.87 -8.18 -3.59
CA LEU A 81 4.97 -9.31 -3.45
C LEU A 81 4.94 -9.75 -1.99
N CYS A 82 3.74 -9.89 -1.44
CA CYS A 82 3.51 -10.22 -0.04
C CYS A 82 2.46 -11.31 0.14
N LYS A 83 2.59 -12.07 1.23
CA LYS A 83 1.58 -13.01 1.71
C LYS A 83 0.96 -12.51 3.00
N SER A 84 -0.38 -12.53 3.06
CA SER A 84 -1.07 -12.25 4.30
C SER A 84 -0.88 -13.39 5.30
N LEU A 85 -0.55 -13.04 6.54
CA LEU A 85 -0.47 -13.95 7.69
C LEU A 85 -1.76 -13.95 8.51
N THR A 86 -2.64 -12.96 8.31
CA THR A 86 -3.93 -12.82 9.02
C THR A 86 -5.11 -12.81 8.05
N SER A 87 -6.23 -13.38 8.48
CA SER A 87 -7.45 -13.47 7.66
C SER A 87 -8.40 -12.29 7.87
N ARG A 88 -8.20 -11.48 8.92
CA ARG A 88 -9.06 -10.35 9.27
C ARG A 88 -8.38 -9.05 8.82
N VAL A 89 -9.12 -8.26 8.05
CA VAL A 89 -8.78 -6.89 7.69
C VAL A 89 -9.48 -5.96 8.69
N LYS A 90 -8.76 -4.96 9.20
CA LYS A 90 -9.32 -3.88 10.00
C LYS A 90 -8.83 -2.58 9.39
N LEU A 91 -9.71 -1.90 8.67
CA LEU A 91 -9.38 -0.62 8.06
C LEU A 91 -9.17 0.45 9.13
N ASP A 92 -8.16 1.29 8.91
CA ASP A 92 -8.15 2.63 9.45
C ASP A 92 -9.08 3.51 8.60
N LEU A 93 -10.18 3.95 9.21
CA LEU A 93 -11.21 4.74 8.55
C LEU A 93 -10.82 6.21 8.41
N ASP A 94 -9.76 6.65 9.09
CA ASP A 94 -9.23 8.01 8.94
C ASP A 94 -8.40 8.15 7.65
N GLU A 95 -7.96 7.04 7.05
CA GLU A 95 -7.15 7.01 5.82
C GLU A 95 -7.82 6.28 4.65
N LEU A 96 -8.64 5.26 4.93
CA LEU A 96 -9.23 4.37 3.93
C LEU A 96 -10.75 4.22 4.08
N GLN A 97 -11.45 4.18 2.95
CA GLN A 97 -12.91 4.03 2.91
C GLN A 97 -13.39 2.59 2.71
N GLY A 98 -12.52 1.70 2.23
CA GLY A 98 -12.93 0.36 1.84
C GLY A 98 -11.77 -0.51 1.34
N TYR A 99 -12.00 -1.81 1.26
CA TYR A 99 -11.12 -2.77 0.61
C TYR A 99 -11.90 -3.79 -0.22
N ALA A 100 -11.24 -4.38 -1.22
CA ALA A 100 -11.74 -5.49 -2.03
C ALA A 100 -10.78 -6.68 -1.98
#